data_AF-S3K201-F1
#
_entry.id   AF-S3K201-F1
#
_cell.length_a   1.000
_cell.length_b   1.000
_cell.length_c   1.000
_cell.angle_alpha   90.00
_cell.angle_beta   90.00
_cell.angle_gamma   90.00
#
_symmetry.space_group_name_H-M   'P 1'
#
loop_
_entity.id
_entity.type
_entity.pdbx_description
1 polymer ?
#
loop_
_entity_poly.entity_id
_entity_poly.type
_entity_poly.pdbx_seq_one_letter_code
_entity_poly.pdbx_strand_id
1 'polypeptide(L)'
;MKGFIWLFLCSVLFCVSCKKQPPQKEAGLIFYNNYRGPTQLWIDGKEADLVPLRSFPERWKDYIYFNFDWKTNKLWARTVLSTEEAFFFADVTDGTYNAAKEFMIKKPEGERLWIAFVYNDEVIIEYYKEEDTIHYPGLYVITDLKTGRERIVDLRGMFAKTRVSNNFLIGYDGTHLFLDKGWYDMENGQYYPYPSDKHSYIRYREIVRGVPCVVEVHNHDYFMRIYDTQSGEYRGEDINLRKINIKDWCDVYAEEDRLFITIGTNNAWIIPPGGMAKGKTFKYDMRTKTLTEIEMPHVYARIVGRIRE
;
A
#
# COMPACT_ATOMS: atom_id res chain seq x y z
N MET A 1 -6.30 26.41 -54.64
CA MET A 1 -6.56 25.00 -54.23
C MET A 1 -5.30 24.20 -53.87
N LYS A 2 -4.16 24.30 -54.57
CA LYS A 2 -2.96 23.50 -54.25
C LYS A 2 -2.30 23.81 -52.89
N GLY A 3 -2.38 25.05 -52.40
CA GLY A 3 -1.81 25.44 -51.09
C GLY A 3 -2.62 25.01 -49.86
N PHE A 4 -3.94 24.80 -50.00
CA PHE A 4 -4.82 24.40 -48.90
C PHE A 4 -4.64 22.91 -48.54
N ILE A 5 -4.35 22.07 -49.54
CA ILE A 5 -4.12 20.64 -49.36
C ILE A 5 -2.83 20.38 -48.56
N TRP A 6 -1.78 21.19 -48.79
CA TRP A 6 -0.52 21.08 -48.04
C TRP A 6 -0.64 21.47 -46.57
N LEU A 7 -1.39 22.54 -46.27
CA LEU A 7 -1.66 22.98 -44.89
C LEU A 7 -2.48 21.94 -44.11
N PHE A 8 -3.41 21.25 -44.76
CA PHE A 8 -4.21 20.18 -44.17
C PHE A 8 -3.38 18.89 -43.95
N LEU A 9 -2.46 18.57 -44.87
CA LEU A 9 -1.56 17.42 -44.69
C LEU A 9 -0.56 17.63 -43.55
N CYS A 10 0.03 18.83 -43.42
CA CYS A 10 0.93 19.14 -42.31
C CYS A 10 0.22 19.16 -40.96
N SER A 11 -1.02 19.67 -40.88
CA SER A 11 -1.79 19.68 -39.63
C SER A 11 -2.26 18.28 -39.22
N VAL A 12 -2.62 17.41 -40.16
CA VAL A 12 -2.94 16.00 -39.88
C VAL A 12 -1.70 15.22 -39.47
N LEU A 13 -0.54 15.42 -40.11
CA LEU A 13 0.71 14.75 -39.73
C LEU A 13 1.21 15.19 -38.35
N PHE A 14 1.09 16.48 -37.98
CA PHE A 14 1.36 16.95 -36.61
C PHE A 14 0.34 16.41 -35.59
N CYS A 15 -0.95 16.30 -35.95
CA CYS A 15 -1.97 15.72 -35.07
C CYS A 15 -1.76 14.21 -34.82
N VAL A 16 -1.22 13.46 -35.79
CA VAL A 16 -0.92 12.02 -35.61
C VAL A 16 0.40 11.80 -34.84
N SER A 17 1.37 12.72 -34.94
CA SER A 17 2.59 12.69 -34.11
C SER A 17 2.35 13.17 -32.67
N CYS A 18 1.19 13.75 -32.37
CA CYS A 18 0.70 14.03 -31.01
C CYS A 18 -0.12 12.86 -30.43
N LYS A 19 0.02 11.64 -30.94
CA LYS A 19 -0.38 10.46 -30.17
C LYS A 19 0.48 10.45 -28.93
N LYS A 20 -0.13 10.76 -27.77
CA LYS A 20 0.48 10.61 -26.45
C LYS A 20 1.24 9.30 -26.44
N GLN A 21 2.56 9.36 -26.31
CA GLN A 21 3.35 8.16 -26.09
C GLN A 21 2.70 7.42 -24.92
N PRO A 22 2.48 6.11 -25.05
CA PRO A 22 2.01 5.34 -23.91
C PRO A 22 3.00 5.59 -22.76
N PRO A 23 2.51 5.78 -21.53
CA PRO A 23 3.37 5.92 -20.36
C PRO A 23 4.44 4.83 -20.35
N GLN A 24 5.63 5.11 -19.81
CA GLN A 24 6.70 4.11 -19.78
C GLN A 24 6.41 3.06 -18.70
N LYS A 25 6.63 1.78 -19.00
CA LYS A 25 6.62 0.71 -17.99
C LYS A 25 7.88 0.84 -17.13
N GLU A 26 7.71 0.79 -15.82
CA GLU A 26 8.83 0.75 -14.88
C GLU A 26 9.17 -0.69 -14.51
N ALA A 27 10.43 -1.07 -14.71
CA ALA A 27 10.92 -2.43 -14.49
C ALA A 27 10.98 -2.79 -12.99
N GLY A 28 10.71 -4.06 -12.67
CA GLY A 28 10.73 -4.58 -11.32
C GLY A 28 9.53 -4.21 -10.43
N LEU A 29 8.60 -3.36 -10.88
CA LEU A 29 7.42 -3.01 -10.08
C LEU A 29 6.48 -4.21 -9.92
N ILE A 30 5.92 -4.32 -8.71
CA ILE A 30 4.91 -5.31 -8.35
C ILE A 30 3.55 -4.62 -8.32
N PHE A 31 2.64 -5.11 -9.15
CA PHE A 31 1.28 -4.59 -9.29
C PHE A 31 0.25 -5.61 -8.86
N TYR A 32 -0.74 -5.17 -8.09
CA TYR A 32 -1.80 -6.02 -7.58
C TYR A 32 -3.20 -5.47 -7.87
N ASN A 33 -4.08 -6.28 -8.44
CA ASN A 33 -5.50 -5.97 -8.63
C ASN A 33 -6.38 -6.95 -7.84
N ASN A 34 -7.19 -6.42 -6.91
CA ASN A 34 -8.19 -7.17 -6.14
C ASN A 34 -9.63 -6.66 -6.32
N TYR A 35 -9.88 -5.81 -7.31
CA TYR A 35 -11.17 -5.13 -7.44
C TYR A 35 -12.10 -5.86 -8.41
N ARG A 36 -13.17 -6.48 -7.87
CA ARG A 36 -14.37 -7.04 -8.56
C ARG A 36 -14.14 -7.88 -9.84
N GLY A 37 -12.92 -8.36 -10.08
CA GLY A 37 -12.54 -9.21 -11.21
C GLY A 37 -11.66 -10.37 -10.77
N PRO A 38 -11.09 -11.17 -11.71
CA PRO A 38 -10.08 -12.14 -11.34
C PRO A 38 -8.95 -11.37 -10.64
N THR A 39 -8.62 -11.79 -9.42
CA THR A 39 -7.45 -11.27 -8.73
C THR A 39 -6.24 -11.50 -9.62
N GLN A 40 -5.35 -10.52 -9.74
CA GLN A 40 -4.19 -10.64 -10.60
C GLN A 40 -2.99 -9.92 -9.98
N LEU A 41 -1.82 -10.52 -10.15
CA LEU A 41 -0.54 -10.05 -9.62
C LEU A 41 0.45 -10.05 -10.77
N TRP A 42 1.15 -8.93 -10.96
CA TRP A 42 2.26 -8.83 -11.89
C TRP A 42 3.53 -8.54 -11.13
N ILE A 43 4.55 -9.33 -11.42
CA ILE A 43 5.90 -9.19 -10.88
C ILE A 43 6.82 -9.03 -12.08
N ASP A 44 7.52 -7.90 -12.15
CA ASP A 44 8.43 -7.57 -13.25
C ASP A 44 7.79 -7.77 -14.65
N GLY A 45 6.56 -7.27 -14.80
CA GLY A 45 5.80 -7.33 -16.05
C GLY A 45 5.23 -8.71 -16.42
N LYS A 46 5.45 -9.75 -15.62
CA LYS A 46 4.88 -11.10 -15.81
C LYS A 46 3.75 -11.36 -14.83
N GLU A 47 2.69 -12.02 -15.29
CA GLU A 47 1.58 -12.44 -14.41
C GLU A 47 2.02 -13.64 -13.55
N ALA A 48 1.78 -13.56 -12.24
CA ALA A 48 2.13 -14.60 -11.28
C ALA A 48 1.10 -15.75 -11.28
N ASP A 49 1.58 -16.97 -11.02
CA ASP A 49 0.71 -18.14 -10.86
C ASP A 49 0.19 -18.23 -9.42
N LEU A 50 -1.00 -17.68 -9.23
CA LEU A 50 -1.71 -17.69 -7.95
C LEU A 50 -2.86 -18.71 -7.94
N VAL A 51 -2.99 -19.54 -8.97
CA VAL A 51 -4.08 -20.53 -9.06
C VAL A 51 -4.05 -21.48 -7.85
N PRO A 52 -2.91 -22.05 -7.43
CA PRO A 52 -2.88 -22.99 -6.32
C PRO A 52 -3.40 -22.40 -5.00
N LEU A 53 -3.14 -21.11 -4.76
CA LEU A 53 -3.59 -20.42 -3.56
C LEU A 53 -5.13 -20.24 -3.54
N ARG A 54 -5.77 -20.25 -4.73
CA ARG A 54 -7.24 -20.26 -4.89
C ARG A 54 -7.87 -21.66 -5.00
N SER A 55 -7.07 -22.68 -5.32
CA SER A 55 -7.58 -24.00 -5.73
C SER A 55 -7.18 -25.16 -4.82
N PHE A 56 -6.37 -24.94 -3.78
CA PHE A 56 -6.08 -25.97 -2.78
C PHE A 56 -7.30 -26.23 -1.85
N PRO A 57 -7.62 -27.51 -1.56
CA PRO A 57 -8.84 -28.13 -2.09
C PRO A 57 -10.07 -28.00 -1.17
N GLU A 58 -9.90 -27.46 0.03
CA GLU A 58 -10.93 -27.49 1.08
C GLU A 58 -10.97 -26.21 1.95
N ARG A 59 -10.16 -25.19 1.66
CA ARG A 59 -10.14 -23.97 2.47
C ARG A 59 -10.95 -22.87 1.79
N TRP A 60 -11.95 -22.35 2.48
CA TRP A 60 -12.81 -21.28 1.98
C TRP A 60 -12.07 -19.94 2.20
N LYS A 61 -10.95 -19.80 1.50
CA LYS A 61 -10.03 -18.65 1.55
C LYS A 61 -10.56 -17.58 0.61
N ASP A 62 -11.39 -16.66 1.11
CA ASP A 62 -12.13 -15.71 0.28
C ASP A 62 -11.27 -14.55 -0.29
N TYR A 63 -10.09 -14.26 0.30
CA TYR A 63 -9.27 -13.11 -0.11
C TYR A 63 -7.75 -13.36 0.01
N ILE A 64 -7.02 -12.95 -1.03
CA ILE A 64 -5.55 -12.90 -1.04
C ILE A 64 -5.11 -11.46 -0.76
N TYR A 65 -4.28 -11.27 0.24
CA TYR A 65 -3.64 -9.97 0.49
C TYR A 65 -2.14 -10.10 0.22
N PHE A 66 -1.55 -9.10 -0.42
CA PHE A 66 -0.11 -9.06 -0.67
C PHE A 66 0.53 -7.98 0.19
N ASN A 67 1.59 -8.38 0.89
CA ASN A 67 2.44 -7.52 1.69
C ASN A 67 3.86 -7.60 1.13
N PHE A 68 4.40 -6.47 0.71
CA PHE A 68 5.78 -6.40 0.26
C PHE A 68 6.67 -6.08 1.45
N ASP A 69 7.56 -7.01 1.77
CA ASP A 69 8.62 -6.81 2.74
C ASP A 69 9.78 -6.10 2.06
N TRP A 70 9.82 -4.79 2.26
CA TRP A 70 10.87 -3.92 1.75
C TRP A 70 12.27 -4.33 2.24
N LYS A 71 12.40 -4.78 3.50
CA LYS A 71 13.69 -5.05 4.12
C LYS A 71 14.36 -6.29 3.54
N THR A 72 13.58 -7.31 3.22
CA THR A 72 14.08 -8.57 2.64
C THR A 72 13.82 -8.69 1.14
N ASN A 73 13.18 -7.68 0.54
CA ASN A 73 12.79 -7.65 -0.88
C ASN A 73 11.86 -8.83 -1.25
N LYS A 74 10.96 -9.21 -0.34
CA LYS A 74 10.05 -10.34 -0.52
C LYS A 74 8.61 -9.90 -0.70
N LEU A 75 7.86 -10.67 -1.48
CA LEU A 75 6.42 -10.53 -1.58
C LEU A 75 5.73 -11.67 -0.84
N TRP A 76 4.96 -11.34 0.18
CA TRP A 76 4.20 -12.30 0.97
C TRP A 76 2.73 -12.30 0.57
N ALA A 77 2.23 -13.47 0.17
CA ALA A 77 0.81 -13.73 -0.01
C ALA A 77 0.21 -14.17 1.32
N ARG A 78 -0.88 -13.52 1.75
CA ARG A 78 -1.66 -13.86 2.93
C ARG A 78 -3.03 -14.40 2.51
N THR A 79 -3.43 -15.52 3.11
CA THR A 79 -4.78 -16.08 3.04
C THR A 79 -5.34 -16.34 4.44
N VAL A 80 -6.66 -16.49 4.55
CA VAL A 80 -7.38 -16.67 5.83
C VAL A 80 -8.31 -17.88 5.75
N LEU A 81 -8.42 -18.68 6.81
CA LEU A 81 -9.45 -19.72 6.90
C LEU A 81 -10.86 -19.09 6.87
N SER A 82 -11.87 -19.83 6.41
CA SER A 82 -13.29 -19.39 6.47
C SER A 82 -13.74 -19.02 7.87
N THR A 83 -13.24 -19.76 8.87
CA THR A 83 -13.54 -19.51 10.28
C THR A 83 -12.81 -18.28 10.82
N GLU A 84 -11.93 -17.67 10.02
CA GLU A 84 -11.01 -16.60 10.41
C GLU A 84 -10.03 -16.98 11.54
N GLU A 85 -9.95 -18.26 11.94
CA GLU A 85 -9.14 -18.71 13.07
C GLU A 85 -7.64 -18.83 12.77
N ALA A 86 -7.25 -18.87 11.49
CA ALA A 86 -5.85 -18.91 11.11
C ALA A 86 -5.56 -18.17 9.81
N PHE A 87 -4.36 -17.63 9.74
CA PHE A 87 -3.79 -16.91 8.62
C PHE A 87 -2.60 -17.69 8.09
N PHE A 88 -2.49 -17.79 6.77
CA PHE A 88 -1.35 -18.45 6.11
C PHE A 88 -0.58 -17.43 5.29
N PHE A 89 0.73 -17.46 5.43
CA PHE A 89 1.67 -16.61 4.73
C PHE A 89 2.57 -17.46 3.85
N ALA A 90 2.71 -17.08 2.58
CA ALA A 90 3.60 -17.74 1.64
C ALA A 90 4.45 -16.69 0.92
N ASP A 91 5.75 -16.94 0.80
CA ASP A 91 6.64 -16.18 -0.08
C ASP A 91 6.29 -16.52 -1.53
N VAL A 92 6.00 -15.49 -2.33
CA VAL A 92 5.64 -15.56 -3.75
C VAL A 92 6.49 -14.60 -4.58
N THR A 93 7.68 -14.26 -4.10
CA THR A 93 8.58 -13.28 -4.74
C THR A 93 8.95 -13.67 -6.17
N ASP A 94 9.06 -14.98 -6.45
CA ASP A 94 9.34 -15.52 -7.78
C ASP A 94 8.08 -15.65 -8.68
N GLY A 95 6.93 -15.19 -8.20
CA GLY A 95 5.65 -15.28 -8.90
C GLY A 95 5.01 -16.68 -8.84
N THR A 96 5.56 -17.61 -8.05
CA THR A 96 5.04 -18.96 -7.90
C THR A 96 4.62 -19.20 -6.46
N TYR A 97 3.44 -19.78 -6.26
CA TYR A 97 3.01 -20.20 -4.92
C TYR A 97 3.46 -21.63 -4.59
N ASN A 98 3.88 -21.85 -3.33
CA ASN A 98 4.17 -23.17 -2.79
C ASN A 98 3.53 -23.39 -1.42
N ALA A 99 2.48 -24.23 -1.36
CA ALA A 99 1.75 -24.55 -0.14
C ALA A 99 2.62 -25.20 0.96
N ALA A 100 3.63 -25.98 0.59
CA ALA A 100 4.50 -26.66 1.54
C ALA A 100 5.42 -25.69 2.31
N LYS A 101 5.51 -24.44 1.85
CA LYS A 101 6.27 -23.35 2.48
C LYS A 101 5.36 -22.37 3.23
N GLU A 102 4.07 -22.67 3.41
CA GLU A 102 3.18 -21.81 4.18
C GLU A 102 3.62 -21.75 5.65
N PHE A 103 3.71 -20.52 6.18
CA PHE A 103 3.75 -20.27 7.61
C PHE A 103 2.32 -20.00 8.10
N MET A 104 1.92 -20.65 9.20
CA MET A 104 0.57 -20.53 9.77
C MET A 104 0.61 -19.77 11.09
N ILE A 105 -0.24 -18.75 11.20
CA ILE A 105 -0.48 -17.99 12.43
C ILE A 105 -1.90 -18.23 12.88
N LYS A 106 -2.09 -18.59 14.14
CA LYS A 106 -3.42 -18.75 14.74
C LYS A 106 -3.88 -17.42 15.32
N LYS A 107 -5.13 -17.08 15.06
CA LYS A 107 -5.80 -15.95 15.70
C LYS A 107 -5.92 -16.22 17.20
N PRO A 108 -5.62 -15.26 18.07
CA PRO A 108 -5.93 -15.38 19.49
C PRO A 108 -7.45 -15.52 19.73
N GLU A 109 -7.84 -16.22 20.80
CA GLU A 109 -9.24 -16.40 21.15
C GLU A 109 -9.90 -15.06 21.53
N GLY A 110 -11.14 -14.83 21.07
CA GLY A 110 -11.89 -13.59 21.32
C GLY A 110 -11.38 -12.35 20.56
N GLU A 111 -10.37 -12.51 19.71
CA GLU A 111 -9.77 -11.43 18.92
C GLU A 111 -10.14 -11.54 17.45
N ARG A 112 -10.29 -10.42 16.75
CA ARG A 112 -10.54 -10.33 15.30
C ARG A 112 -9.42 -9.58 14.61
N LEU A 113 -8.97 -10.09 13.46
CA LEU A 113 -7.92 -9.44 12.67
C LEU A 113 -8.48 -8.18 12.01
N TRP A 114 -7.69 -7.10 12.06
CA TRP A 114 -7.94 -5.89 11.29
C TRP A 114 -7.00 -5.79 10.07
N ILE A 115 -5.70 -5.66 10.32
CA ILE A 115 -4.69 -5.45 9.28
C ILE A 115 -3.42 -6.23 9.59
N ALA A 116 -2.64 -6.53 8.56
CA ALA A 116 -1.32 -7.11 8.72
C ALA A 116 -0.31 -6.40 7.81
N PHE A 117 0.94 -6.27 8.28
CA PHE A 117 2.09 -5.79 7.52
C PHE A 117 3.24 -6.77 7.67
N VAL A 118 4.14 -6.83 6.69
CA VAL A 118 5.34 -7.67 6.78
C VAL A 118 6.57 -6.79 6.60
N TYR A 119 7.54 -6.95 7.50
CA TYR A 119 8.81 -6.26 7.49
C TYR A 119 9.89 -7.19 8.05
N ASN A 120 11.01 -7.35 7.36
CA ASN A 120 12.16 -8.13 7.81
C ASN A 120 11.86 -9.60 8.18
N ASP A 121 11.04 -10.27 7.37
CA ASP A 121 10.48 -11.60 7.64
C ASP A 121 9.62 -11.67 8.91
N GLU A 122 9.22 -10.54 9.50
CA GLU A 122 8.25 -10.47 10.59
C GLU A 122 6.91 -10.00 10.04
N VAL A 123 5.82 -10.64 10.46
CA VAL A 123 4.48 -10.11 10.24
C VAL A 123 3.98 -9.50 11.53
N ILE A 124 3.46 -8.28 11.44
CA ILE A 124 2.67 -7.68 12.49
C ILE A 124 1.19 -7.79 12.13
N ILE A 125 0.38 -8.24 13.09
CA ILE A 125 -1.07 -8.33 12.95
C ILE A 125 -1.72 -7.50 14.05
N GLU A 126 -2.59 -6.58 13.65
CA GLU A 126 -3.45 -5.83 14.55
C GLU A 126 -4.75 -6.58 14.82
N TYR A 127 -5.09 -6.69 16.10
CA TYR A 127 -6.29 -7.34 16.62
C TYR A 127 -7.15 -6.39 17.45
N TYR A 128 -8.46 -6.55 17.31
CA TYR A 128 -9.47 -5.91 18.14
C TYR A 128 -10.42 -6.98 18.69
N LYS A 129 -11.14 -6.68 19.77
CA LYS A 129 -11.99 -7.68 20.40
C LYS A 129 -13.20 -7.99 19.53
N GLU A 130 -13.60 -9.25 19.46
CA GLU A 130 -14.77 -9.66 18.68
C GLU A 130 -16.06 -9.03 19.20
N GLU A 131 -16.18 -8.80 20.51
CA GLU A 131 -17.35 -8.14 21.10
C GLU A 131 -17.43 -6.63 20.79
N ASP A 132 -16.36 -6.02 20.29
CA ASP A 132 -16.32 -4.58 20.06
C ASP A 132 -17.16 -4.18 18.85
N THR A 133 -18.22 -3.41 19.09
CA THR A 133 -19.08 -2.82 18.04
C THR A 133 -18.48 -1.57 17.40
N ILE A 134 -17.42 -1.02 18.01
CA ILE A 134 -16.63 0.13 17.54
C ILE A 134 -15.16 -0.32 17.55
N HIS A 135 -14.40 -0.01 16.50
CA HIS A 135 -13.01 -0.40 16.41
C HIS A 135 -12.16 0.23 17.52
N TYR A 136 -11.70 -0.60 18.46
CA TYR A 136 -10.69 -0.25 19.47
C TYR A 136 -9.39 -0.97 19.13
N PRO A 137 -8.55 -0.40 18.24
CA PRO A 137 -7.24 -0.94 17.96
C PRO A 137 -6.36 -0.96 19.21
N GLY A 138 -5.33 -1.80 19.23
CA GLY A 138 -4.32 -1.74 20.27
C GLY A 138 -3.66 -3.06 20.66
N LEU A 139 -4.10 -4.22 20.15
CA LEU A 139 -3.33 -5.45 20.33
C LEU A 139 -2.58 -5.76 19.04
N TYR A 140 -1.27 -5.93 19.15
CA TYR A 140 -0.40 -6.26 18.05
C TYR A 140 0.37 -7.52 18.37
N VAL A 141 0.31 -8.51 17.48
CA VAL A 141 1.15 -9.71 17.55
C VAL A 141 2.15 -9.65 16.40
N ILE A 142 3.43 -9.63 16.74
CA ILE A 142 4.54 -9.62 15.80
C ILE A 142 5.12 -11.03 15.79
N THR A 143 5.11 -11.67 14.63
CA THR A 143 5.56 -13.07 14.46
C THR A 143 6.69 -13.13 13.46
N ASP A 144 7.82 -13.70 13.86
CA ASP A 144 8.91 -14.07 12.95
C ASP A 144 8.44 -15.24 12.06
N LEU A 145 8.36 -15.02 10.75
CA LEU A 145 7.86 -16.00 9.77
C LEU A 145 8.82 -17.16 9.51
N LYS A 146 10.07 -17.10 10.00
CA LYS A 146 11.05 -18.20 9.92
C LYS A 146 11.00 -19.08 11.15
N THR A 147 10.85 -18.48 12.34
CA THR A 147 10.99 -19.18 13.62
C THR A 147 9.68 -19.39 14.36
N GLY A 148 8.65 -18.61 14.03
CA GLY A 148 7.36 -18.58 14.72
C GLY A 148 7.40 -17.98 16.13
N ARG A 149 8.50 -17.28 16.47
CA ARG A 149 8.56 -16.54 17.73
C ARG A 149 7.64 -15.33 17.67
N GLU A 150 6.88 -15.15 18.74
CA GLU A 150 5.91 -14.07 18.86
C GLU A 150 6.37 -13.04 19.89
N ARG A 151 6.13 -11.76 19.58
CA ARG A 151 6.17 -10.63 20.50
C ARG A 151 4.79 -9.98 20.51
N ILE A 152 4.23 -9.78 21.70
CA ILE A 152 2.92 -9.16 21.88
C ILE A 152 3.11 -7.74 22.39
N VAL A 153 2.42 -6.79 21.77
CA VAL A 153 2.34 -5.39 22.20
C VAL A 153 0.87 -5.04 22.40
N ASP A 154 0.49 -4.76 23.65
CA ASP A 154 -0.88 -4.34 24.00
C ASP A 154 -0.90 -2.88 24.47
N LEU A 155 -1.42 -2.01 23.61
CA LEU A 155 -1.58 -0.58 23.81
C LEU A 155 -3.01 -0.18 24.18
N ARG A 156 -3.95 -1.12 24.31
CA ARG A 156 -5.36 -0.81 24.60
C ARG A 156 -5.51 0.02 25.86
N GLY A 157 -4.77 -0.35 26.91
CA GLY A 157 -4.75 0.38 28.17
C GLY A 157 -4.20 1.81 28.04
N MET A 158 -3.26 2.04 27.11
CA MET A 158 -2.72 3.37 26.82
C MET A 158 -3.74 4.20 26.04
N PHE A 159 -4.30 3.67 24.96
CA PHE A 159 -5.28 4.37 24.13
C PHE A 159 -6.57 4.70 24.89
N ALA A 160 -7.01 3.83 25.79
CA ALA A 160 -8.12 4.10 26.69
C ALA A 160 -7.85 5.32 27.60
N LYS A 161 -6.62 5.42 28.16
CA LYS A 161 -6.22 6.55 29.02
C LYS A 161 -6.10 7.86 28.24
N THR A 162 -5.59 7.80 27.01
CA THR A 162 -5.37 8.99 26.16
C THR A 162 -6.58 9.37 25.31
N ARG A 163 -7.67 8.59 25.37
CA ARG A 163 -8.91 8.78 24.58
C ARG A 163 -8.68 8.76 23.07
N VAL A 164 -7.72 7.95 22.63
CA VAL A 164 -7.42 7.73 21.22
C VAL A 164 -8.31 6.59 20.71
N SER A 165 -9.29 6.90 19.86
CA SER A 165 -10.16 5.91 19.18
C SER A 165 -9.85 5.85 17.68
N ASN A 166 -10.21 4.77 16.98
CA ASN A 166 -9.96 4.64 15.53
C ASN A 166 -8.51 4.99 15.14
N ASN A 167 -7.53 4.38 15.82
CA ASN A 167 -6.09 4.61 15.59
C ASN A 167 -5.45 3.43 14.86
N PHE A 168 -5.62 3.36 13.55
CA PHE A 168 -5.32 2.13 12.79
C PHE A 168 -3.83 1.95 12.53
N LEU A 169 -3.34 0.70 12.57
CA LEU A 169 -1.99 0.38 12.10
C LEU A 169 -1.88 0.67 10.61
N ILE A 170 -0.87 1.47 10.27
CA ILE A 170 -0.54 1.84 8.91
C ILE A 170 0.86 1.38 8.51
N GLY A 171 1.72 0.99 9.45
CA GLY A 171 3.11 0.63 9.19
C GLY A 171 3.90 0.02 10.33
N TYR A 172 5.06 -0.58 10.02
CA TYR A 172 5.95 -1.23 10.99
C TYR A 172 7.40 -1.33 10.49
N ASP A 173 8.38 -0.83 11.24
CA ASP A 173 9.80 -0.84 10.84
C ASP A 173 10.72 -1.76 11.66
N GLY A 174 10.16 -2.66 12.48
CA GLY A 174 10.93 -3.48 13.43
C GLY A 174 10.94 -2.94 14.85
N THR A 175 11.00 -1.61 15.00
CA THR A 175 11.16 -0.89 16.28
C THR A 175 9.97 -0.01 16.65
N HIS A 176 9.20 0.43 15.66
CA HIS A 176 8.08 1.34 15.81
C HIS A 176 6.81 0.78 15.19
N LEU A 177 5.67 1.08 15.81
CA LEU A 177 4.34 0.93 15.19
C LEU A 177 3.91 2.28 14.66
N PHE A 178 3.57 2.37 13.38
CA PHE A 178 3.02 3.59 12.80
C PHE A 178 1.52 3.45 12.68
N LEU A 179 0.81 4.39 13.28
CA LEU A 179 -0.64 4.44 13.36
C LEU A 179 -1.14 5.70 12.65
N ASP A 180 -2.43 5.81 12.37
CA ASP A 180 -2.99 6.97 11.66
C ASP A 180 -2.93 8.28 12.48
N LYS A 181 -2.90 8.23 13.81
CA LYS A 181 -2.85 9.43 14.68
C LYS A 181 -1.49 9.68 15.32
N GLY A 182 -0.51 8.81 15.08
CA GLY A 182 0.81 8.91 15.69
C GLY A 182 1.61 7.63 15.51
N TRP A 183 2.69 7.50 16.26
CA TRP A 183 3.54 6.31 16.25
C TRP A 183 3.90 5.89 17.67
N TYR A 184 4.21 4.62 17.84
CA TYR A 184 4.57 4.02 19.11
C TYR A 184 5.98 3.45 19.04
N ASP A 185 6.85 3.95 19.92
CA ASP A 185 8.18 3.43 20.15
C ASP A 185 8.09 2.18 21.05
N MET A 186 8.42 1.02 20.49
CA MET A 186 8.38 -0.23 21.24
C MET A 186 9.62 -0.47 22.11
N GLU A 187 10.69 0.30 21.94
CA GLU A 187 11.89 0.24 22.79
C GLU A 187 11.67 1.08 24.06
N ASN A 188 11.21 2.32 23.89
CA ASN A 188 10.96 3.25 25.01
C ASN A 188 9.55 3.12 25.61
N GLY A 189 8.64 2.41 24.93
CA GLY A 189 7.27 2.18 25.38
C GLY A 189 6.39 3.44 25.34
N GLN A 190 6.68 4.38 24.44
CA GLN A 190 6.05 5.70 24.40
C GLN A 190 5.29 5.94 23.09
N TYR A 191 4.14 6.62 23.19
CA TYR A 191 3.33 7.04 22.05
C TYR A 191 3.53 8.52 21.74
N TYR A 192 3.68 8.84 20.46
CA TYR A 192 3.93 10.18 19.94
C TYR A 192 2.85 10.54 18.92
N PRO A 193 1.92 11.48 19.24
CA PRO A 193 0.92 11.93 18.29
C PRO A 193 1.55 12.73 17.16
N TYR A 194 0.99 12.62 15.95
CA TYR A 194 1.37 13.52 14.86
C TYR A 194 0.92 14.96 15.16
N PRO A 195 1.64 15.97 14.63
CA PRO A 195 1.33 17.38 14.89
C PRO A 195 0.04 17.89 14.22
N SER A 196 -0.56 17.15 13.28
CA SER A 196 -1.71 17.59 12.47
C SER A 196 -3.04 17.04 12.99
N ASP A 197 -4.04 17.92 13.12
CA ASP A 197 -5.44 17.63 13.47
C ASP A 197 -6.36 17.45 12.24
N LYS A 198 -5.83 17.59 11.01
CA LYS A 198 -6.64 17.73 9.80
C LYS A 198 -6.85 16.44 9.04
N HIS A 199 -8.09 16.28 8.55
CA HIS A 199 -8.65 15.25 7.66
C HIS A 199 -7.85 14.97 6.38
N SER A 200 -6.61 14.53 6.52
CA SER A 200 -5.75 14.10 5.43
C SER A 200 -5.91 12.59 5.29
N TYR A 201 -5.94 12.08 4.07
CA TYR A 201 -5.81 10.63 3.87
C TYR A 201 -4.36 10.28 4.19
N ILE A 202 -4.10 9.85 5.41
CA ILE A 202 -2.79 9.37 5.84
C ILE A 202 -2.60 7.98 5.24
N ARG A 203 -1.61 7.84 4.36
CA ARG A 203 -1.17 6.56 3.82
C ARG A 203 0.30 6.44 4.21
N TYR A 204 0.58 5.71 5.29
CA TYR A 204 1.96 5.40 5.65
C TYR A 204 2.67 4.73 4.48
N ARG A 205 3.88 5.21 4.19
CA ARG A 205 4.84 4.51 3.35
C ARG A 205 6.24 4.70 3.93
N GLU A 206 6.87 3.56 4.10
CA GLU A 206 7.82 3.19 5.15
C GLU A 206 9.13 3.97 5.15
N ILE A 207 9.73 4.26 3.99
CA ILE A 207 11.06 4.88 3.94
C ILE A 207 11.12 5.91 2.82
N VAL A 208 11.49 7.14 3.19
CA VAL A 208 11.95 8.19 2.28
C VAL A 208 13.36 8.57 2.70
N ARG A 209 14.33 8.39 1.81
CA ARG A 209 15.77 8.68 2.05
C ARG A 209 16.38 7.94 3.26
N GLY A 210 15.97 6.70 3.48
CA GLY A 210 16.53 5.85 4.55
C GLY A 210 16.01 6.16 5.95
N VAL A 211 14.99 7.01 6.09
CA VAL A 211 14.37 7.36 7.38
C VAL A 211 12.91 6.86 7.42
N PRO A 212 12.45 6.31 8.56
CA PRO A 212 11.04 6.04 8.78
C PRO A 212 10.21 7.31 8.68
N CYS A 213 9.40 7.40 7.63
CA CYS A 213 8.62 8.60 7.33
C CYS A 213 7.15 8.25 7.13
N VAL A 214 6.29 9.24 7.35
CA VAL A 214 4.87 9.16 7.00
C VAL A 214 4.62 10.12 5.86
N VAL A 215 3.99 9.62 4.80
CA VAL A 215 3.59 10.44 3.66
C VAL A 215 2.15 10.89 3.88
N GLU A 216 1.96 12.18 4.11
CA GLU A 216 0.64 12.78 4.22
C GLU A 216 0.19 13.31 2.86
N VAL A 217 -0.97 12.85 2.39
CA VAL A 217 -1.61 13.38 1.18
C VAL A 217 -2.76 14.30 1.58
N HIS A 218 -2.59 15.59 1.33
CA HIS A 218 -3.58 16.61 1.64
C HIS A 218 -4.43 16.87 0.39
N ASN A 219 -5.61 16.24 0.35
CA ASN A 219 -6.52 16.35 -0.80
C ASN A 219 -7.13 17.75 -0.98
N HIS A 220 -7.16 18.57 0.08
CA HIS A 220 -7.76 19.90 0.03
C HIS A 220 -6.84 20.97 -0.58
N ASP A 221 -5.53 20.88 -0.35
CA ASP A 221 -4.55 21.85 -0.85
C ASP A 221 -3.68 21.27 -2.00
N TYR A 222 -3.85 19.98 -2.30
CA TYR A 222 -3.13 19.21 -3.32
C TYR A 222 -1.63 19.13 -3.06
N PHE A 223 -1.21 19.02 -1.80
CA PHE A 223 0.18 18.81 -1.43
C PHE A 223 0.41 17.44 -0.78
N MET A 224 1.58 16.87 -1.07
CA MET A 224 2.12 15.74 -0.31
C MET A 224 3.21 16.27 0.62
N ARG A 225 3.20 15.81 1.86
CA ARG A 225 4.20 16.17 2.87
C ARG A 225 4.84 14.91 3.42
N ILE A 226 6.14 14.96 3.70
CA ILE A 226 6.89 13.85 4.27
C ILE A 226 7.18 14.23 5.71
N TYR A 227 6.59 13.51 6.66
CA TYR A 227 6.84 13.68 8.08
C TYR A 227 7.95 12.72 8.51
N ASP A 228 9.03 13.26 9.06
CA ASP A 228 10.12 12.48 9.64
C ASP A 228 9.78 12.16 11.09
N THR A 229 9.59 10.89 11.36
CA THR A 229 9.13 10.44 12.68
C THR A 229 10.23 10.51 13.74
N GLN A 230 11.50 10.53 13.34
CA GLN A 230 12.63 10.64 14.26
C GLN A 230 12.87 12.09 14.69
N SER A 231 12.83 13.03 13.74
CA SER A 231 12.99 14.46 14.08
C SER A 231 11.70 15.09 14.60
N GLY A 232 10.54 14.49 14.29
CA GLY A 232 9.23 15.06 14.60
C GLY A 232 8.86 16.25 13.72
N GLU A 233 9.52 16.43 12.58
CA GLU A 233 9.37 17.58 11.69
C GLU A 233 9.01 17.15 10.27
N TYR A 234 8.31 18.02 9.52
CA TYR A 234 8.13 17.83 8.08
C TYR A 234 9.45 18.09 7.35
N ARG A 235 9.79 17.21 6.41
CA ARG A 235 11.01 17.29 5.61
C ARG A 235 10.75 17.65 4.17
N GLY A 236 11.71 18.40 3.63
CA GLY A 236 11.70 18.84 2.24
C GLY A 236 10.66 19.93 1.98
N GLU A 237 10.48 20.22 0.71
CA GLU A 237 9.39 21.08 0.25
C GLU A 237 8.14 20.25 0.01
N ASP A 238 6.97 20.86 0.23
CA ASP A 238 5.68 20.27 -0.14
C ASP A 238 5.69 19.84 -1.62
N ILE A 239 5.34 18.58 -1.88
CA ILE A 239 5.26 18.05 -3.23
C ILE A 239 3.93 18.48 -3.81
N ASN A 240 3.97 19.34 -4.83
CA ASN A 240 2.78 19.88 -5.46
C ASN A 240 2.11 18.83 -6.38
N LEU A 241 0.97 18.31 -5.93
CA LEU A 241 0.15 17.33 -6.66
C LEU A 241 -0.97 17.98 -7.49
N ARG A 242 -1.01 19.32 -7.67
CA ARG A 242 -2.06 20.00 -8.47
C ARG A 242 -2.14 19.48 -9.91
N LYS A 243 -1.02 18.99 -10.45
CA LYS A 243 -0.98 18.38 -11.79
C LYS A 243 -1.69 17.01 -11.86
N ILE A 244 -1.94 16.39 -10.71
CA ILE A 244 -2.43 15.02 -10.60
C ILE A 244 -3.97 14.97 -10.43
N ASN A 245 -4.62 16.08 -10.07
CA ASN A 245 -6.09 16.18 -9.90
C ASN A 245 -6.70 14.96 -9.19
N ILE A 246 -6.33 14.80 -7.92
CA ILE A 246 -6.80 13.71 -7.06
C ILE A 246 -8.30 13.87 -6.84
N LYS A 247 -9.10 12.88 -7.23
CA LYS A 247 -10.56 12.93 -7.10
C LYS A 247 -11.10 12.04 -5.98
N ASP A 248 -10.54 10.85 -5.79
CA ASP A 248 -11.20 9.83 -4.94
C ASP A 248 -10.28 9.16 -3.94
N TRP A 249 -9.29 8.44 -4.46
CA TRP A 249 -8.32 7.73 -3.64
C TRP A 249 -6.93 7.91 -4.21
N CYS A 250 -5.97 7.95 -3.29
CA CYS A 250 -4.55 8.01 -3.57
C CYS A 250 -3.89 6.87 -2.80
N ASP A 251 -3.06 6.12 -3.50
CA ASP A 251 -2.11 5.18 -2.93
C ASP A 251 -0.71 5.63 -3.31
N VAL A 252 0.24 5.48 -2.40
CA VAL A 252 1.63 5.86 -2.62
C VAL A 252 2.47 4.62 -2.41
N TYR A 253 3.60 4.43 -3.08
CA TYR A 253 4.65 3.51 -2.69
C TYR A 253 5.94 4.31 -2.68
N ALA A 254 6.72 4.22 -1.59
CA ALA A 254 7.92 5.03 -1.42
C ALA A 254 9.19 4.18 -1.58
N GLU A 255 10.16 4.75 -2.29
CA GLU A 255 11.55 4.32 -2.30
C GLU A 255 12.42 5.43 -1.71
N GLU A 256 13.72 5.15 -1.55
CA GLU A 256 14.68 6.07 -0.95
C GLU A 256 14.72 7.43 -1.68
N ASP A 257 14.67 7.45 -3.01
CA ASP A 257 14.79 8.66 -3.84
C ASP A 257 13.54 8.96 -4.69
N ARG A 258 12.50 8.12 -4.61
CA ARG A 258 11.30 8.24 -5.45
C ARG A 258 10.01 7.93 -4.71
N LEU A 259 8.92 8.52 -5.19
CA LEU A 259 7.56 8.14 -4.79
C LEU A 259 6.79 7.68 -6.02
N PHE A 260 6.05 6.60 -5.89
CA PHE A 260 5.11 6.10 -6.89
C PHE A 260 3.70 6.38 -6.40
N ILE A 261 2.96 7.21 -7.12
CA ILE A 261 1.67 7.75 -6.69
C ILE A 261 0.61 7.22 -7.64
N THR A 262 -0.24 6.32 -7.15
CA THR A 262 -1.39 5.79 -7.89
C THR A 262 -2.66 6.51 -7.45
N ILE A 263 -3.37 7.09 -8.40
CA ILE A 263 -4.61 7.82 -8.15
C ILE A 263 -5.78 7.20 -8.90
N GLY A 264 -6.91 7.06 -8.21
CA GLY A 264 -8.19 6.76 -8.84
C GLY A 264 -8.79 8.00 -9.51
N THR A 265 -9.32 7.83 -10.72
CA THR A 265 -10.12 8.86 -11.39
C THR A 265 -11.59 8.41 -11.47
N ASN A 266 -12.44 9.07 -10.65
CA ASN A 266 -13.91 9.07 -10.51
C ASN A 266 -14.48 8.45 -9.21
N ASN A 267 -15.43 9.19 -8.60
CA ASN A 267 -16.22 8.88 -7.39
C ASN A 267 -16.67 7.42 -7.36
N ALA A 268 -15.88 6.56 -6.73
CA ALA A 268 -16.14 5.13 -6.63
C ALA A 268 -16.43 4.70 -5.18
N TRP A 269 -17.26 5.45 -4.46
CA TRP A 269 -18.06 4.85 -3.39
C TRP A 269 -19.44 4.38 -3.89
N ILE A 270 -19.87 4.86 -5.07
CA ILE A 270 -21.11 4.42 -5.74
C ILE A 270 -20.83 4.28 -7.23
N ILE A 271 -20.43 3.09 -7.67
CA ILE A 271 -20.49 2.72 -9.09
C ILE A 271 -21.76 1.88 -9.30
N PRO A 272 -22.75 2.33 -10.10
CA PRO A 272 -23.75 1.42 -10.64
C PRO A 272 -23.07 0.31 -11.45
N PRO A 273 -23.68 -0.88 -11.58
CA PRO A 273 -23.04 -2.02 -12.24
C PRO A 273 -22.65 -1.64 -13.69
N GLY A 274 -21.34 -1.55 -13.97
CA GLY A 274 -20.80 -1.34 -15.31
C GLY A 274 -19.84 -0.14 -15.54
N GLY A 275 -19.61 0.74 -14.56
CA GLY A 275 -18.68 1.86 -14.71
C GLY A 275 -17.22 1.49 -14.39
N MET A 276 -16.29 1.67 -15.32
CA MET A 276 -14.85 1.44 -15.07
C MET A 276 -14.20 2.68 -14.42
N ALA A 277 -13.69 2.57 -13.19
CA ALA A 277 -12.84 3.63 -12.61
C ALA A 277 -11.41 3.47 -13.15
N LYS A 278 -10.83 4.50 -13.78
CA LYS A 278 -9.48 4.40 -14.34
C LYS A 278 -8.46 4.93 -13.34
N GLY A 279 -7.44 4.14 -13.00
CA GLY A 279 -6.29 4.63 -12.26
C GLY A 279 -5.26 5.34 -13.16
N LYS A 280 -4.41 6.17 -12.56
CA LYS A 280 -3.14 6.62 -13.14
C LYS A 280 -2.02 6.46 -12.13
N THR A 281 -0.82 6.15 -12.59
CA THR A 281 0.36 6.06 -11.74
C THR A 281 1.41 7.06 -12.17
N PHE A 282 2.02 7.73 -11.20
CA PHE A 282 3.07 8.71 -11.41
C PHE A 282 4.32 8.33 -10.61
N LYS A 283 5.49 8.47 -11.22
CA LYS A 283 6.78 8.45 -10.53
C LYS A 283 7.21 9.88 -10.24
N TYR A 284 7.40 10.21 -8.97
CA TYR A 284 7.98 11.45 -8.51
C TYR A 284 9.43 11.21 -8.10
N ASP A 285 10.37 11.82 -8.82
CA ASP A 285 11.79 11.81 -8.46
C ASP A 285 12.07 12.94 -7.47
N MET A 286 12.51 12.59 -6.26
CA MET A 286 12.72 13.56 -5.18
C MET A 286 14.00 14.39 -5.35
N ARG A 287 14.92 14.00 -6.26
CA ARG A 287 16.16 14.74 -6.53
C ARG A 287 15.93 15.81 -7.59
N THR A 288 15.29 15.44 -8.69
CA THR A 288 15.01 16.35 -9.81
C THR A 288 13.68 17.10 -9.65
N LYS A 289 12.85 16.70 -8.68
CA LYS A 289 11.49 17.20 -8.45
C LYS A 289 10.58 17.00 -9.67
N THR A 290 10.85 15.97 -10.48
CA THR A 290 10.08 15.68 -11.69
C THR A 290 9.00 14.65 -11.43
N LEU A 291 7.82 14.92 -11.96
CA LEU A 291 6.69 14.00 -11.94
C LEU A 291 6.45 13.44 -13.35
N THR A 292 6.48 12.13 -13.49
CA THR A 292 6.32 11.43 -14.77
C THR A 292 5.19 10.41 -14.68
N GLU A 293 4.24 10.43 -15.61
CA GLU A 293 3.19 9.39 -15.71
C GLU A 293 3.84 8.09 -16.22
N ILE A 294 3.61 6.98 -15.51
CA ILE A 294 4.12 5.65 -15.85
C ILE A 294 2.96 4.69 -16.15
N GLU A 295 3.24 3.62 -16.88
CA GLU A 295 2.19 2.68 -17.30
C GLU A 295 1.76 1.85 -16.11
N MET A 296 0.46 1.84 -15.86
CA MET A 296 -0.17 0.92 -14.94
C MET A 296 -0.67 -0.27 -15.77
N PRO A 297 -0.24 -1.51 -15.47
CA PRO A 297 -0.56 -2.66 -16.31
C PRO A 297 -2.06 -2.97 -16.32
N HIS A 298 -2.80 -2.55 -15.27
CA HIS A 298 -4.24 -2.80 -15.13
C HIS A 298 -4.99 -1.62 -14.55
N VAL A 299 -6.23 -1.42 -15.00
CA VAL A 299 -7.09 -0.25 -14.70
C VAL A 299 -7.33 -0.01 -13.19
N TYR A 300 -7.10 -1.03 -12.34
CA TYR A 300 -7.30 -1.00 -10.88
C TYR A 300 -6.07 -1.49 -10.09
N ALA A 301 -4.91 -1.60 -10.72
CA ALA A 301 -3.73 -2.11 -10.03
C ALA A 301 -3.20 -1.08 -9.03
N ARG A 302 -2.94 -1.53 -7.80
CA ARG A 302 -2.10 -0.80 -6.84
C ARG A 302 -0.66 -1.27 -6.94
N ILE A 303 0.30 -0.39 -6.69
CA ILE A 303 1.69 -0.80 -6.51
C ILE A 303 1.84 -1.30 -5.08
N VAL A 304 2.31 -2.53 -4.93
CA VAL A 304 2.60 -3.08 -3.59
C VAL A 304 4.08 -3.03 -3.26
N GLY A 305 4.97 -2.97 -4.25
CA GLY A 305 6.42 -2.95 -4.04
C GLY A 305 7.23 -2.96 -5.33
N ARG A 306 8.55 -3.18 -5.20
CA ARG A 306 9.48 -3.35 -6.32
C ARG A 306 10.57 -4.34 -5.96
N ILE A 307 10.82 -5.32 -6.82
CA ILE A 307 12.00 -6.19 -6.71
C ILE A 307 13.24 -5.38 -7.12
N ARG A 308 14.17 -5.16 -6.17
CA ARG A 308 15.50 -4.60 -6.48
C ARG A 308 16.44 -5.70 -7.00
N GLU A 309 17.25 -5.37 -8.01
CA GLU A 309 18.33 -6.23 -8.54
C GLU A 309 19.51 -6.38 -7.57
#